data_AF-A0A7Y0AIZ4-F1
#
_entry.id   AF-A0A7Y0AIZ4-F1
#
_cell.length_a   1.000
_cell.length_b   1.000
_cell.length_c   1.000
_cell.angle_alpha   90.00
_cell.angle_beta   90.00
_cell.angle_gamma   90.00
#
_symmetry.space_group_name_H-M   'P 1'
#
loop_
_entity.id
_entity.type
_entity.pdbx_description
1 polymer ?
#
loop_
_entity_poly.entity_id
_entity_poly.type
_entity_poly.pdbx_seq_one_letter_code
_entity_poly.pdbx_strand_id
1 'polypeptide(L)'
;MKKIISTFLLTSAILLNAQEKPTHPELTANTKRIDLKLPKIENEKNYKVEVRFGLEVNVSECEDPQYFTFSLQNLKYENGSPSSRNGYYSVAEDTPVEIFDVYNKDNCGKKEKTVKKIVSSQKISMDYNGDFTTTFFIPKNWTVEYRLWKIDGEFKTAK
;
A
#
# COMPACT_ATOMS: atom_id res chain seq x y z
N MET A 1 51.50 12.04 -20.85
CA MET A 1 50.50 10.94 -20.87
C MET A 1 50.15 10.41 -19.47
N LYS A 2 51.11 10.15 -18.56
CA LYS A 2 50.81 9.66 -17.19
C LYS A 2 49.98 10.61 -16.30
N LYS A 3 50.05 11.94 -16.50
CA LYS A 3 49.28 12.91 -15.70
C LYS A 3 47.80 13.03 -16.11
N ILE A 4 47.45 12.67 -17.34
CA ILE A 4 46.08 12.80 -17.88
C ILE A 4 45.20 11.62 -17.42
N ILE A 5 45.80 10.44 -17.26
CA ILE A 5 45.11 9.22 -16.80
C ILE A 5 44.66 9.34 -15.33
N SER A 6 45.45 10.01 -14.49
CA SER A 6 45.13 10.21 -13.07
C SER A 6 43.90 11.10 -12.86
N THR A 7 43.70 12.11 -13.71
CA THR A 7 42.57 13.05 -13.62
C THR A 7 41.23 12.41 -14.03
N PHE A 8 41.28 11.40 -14.92
CA PHE A 8 40.09 10.69 -15.39
C PHE A 8 39.55 9.68 -14.36
N LEU A 9 40.45 9.10 -13.53
CA LEU A 9 40.08 8.19 -12.44
C LEU A 9 39.48 8.91 -11.23
N LEU A 10 39.90 10.15 -10.96
CA LEU A 10 39.36 10.92 -9.84
C LEU A 10 37.94 11.44 -10.10
N THR A 11 37.61 11.74 -11.36
CA THR A 11 36.29 12.26 -11.75
C THR A 11 35.22 11.17 -11.84
N SER A 12 35.60 9.94 -12.15
CA SER A 12 34.67 8.79 -12.20
C SER A 12 34.24 8.30 -10.79
N ALA A 13 35.06 8.49 -9.76
CA ALA A 13 34.72 8.13 -8.38
C ALA A 13 33.67 9.07 -7.73
N ILE A 14 33.59 10.33 -8.18
CA ILE A 14 32.62 11.32 -7.64
C ILE A 14 31.20 11.02 -8.17
N LEU A 15 31.08 10.53 -9.42
CA LEU A 15 29.80 10.18 -10.03
C LEU A 15 29.17 8.91 -9.42
N LEU A 16 29.98 7.95 -8.96
CA LEU A 16 29.48 6.73 -8.32
C LEU A 16 28.87 6.97 -6.93
N ASN A 17 29.30 8.03 -6.23
CA ASN A 17 28.74 8.43 -4.93
C ASN A 17 27.53 9.37 -5.06
N ALA A 18 27.16 9.77 -6.28
CA ALA A 18 25.99 10.60 -6.56
C ALA A 18 24.73 9.77 -6.87
N GLN A 19 24.71 8.48 -6.52
CA GLN A 19 23.44 7.73 -6.51
C GLN A 19 22.54 8.33 -5.44
N GLU A 20 21.55 9.11 -5.89
CA GLU A 20 20.49 9.65 -5.04
C GLU A 20 19.86 8.49 -4.26
N LYS A 21 19.93 8.56 -2.94
CA LYS A 21 19.21 7.61 -2.08
C LYS A 21 17.72 7.73 -2.41
N PRO A 22 16.95 6.62 -2.40
CA PRO A 22 15.52 6.69 -2.53
C PRO A 22 14.94 7.67 -1.51
N THR A 23 14.31 8.74 -2.00
CA THR A 23 13.58 9.74 -1.23
C THR A 23 12.23 9.14 -0.87
N HIS A 24 12.14 8.65 0.36
CA HIS A 24 10.88 8.26 0.97
C HIS A 24 10.32 9.42 1.79
N PRO A 25 8.99 9.52 1.98
CA PRO A 25 8.43 10.53 2.87
C PRO A 25 8.96 10.31 4.29
N GLU A 26 9.25 11.41 4.98
CA GLU A 26 9.59 11.35 6.40
C GLU A 26 8.38 10.83 7.20
N LEU A 27 8.62 9.92 8.12
CA LEU A 27 7.56 9.42 9.00
C LEU A 27 7.25 10.47 10.06
N THR A 28 5.99 10.89 10.11
CA THR A 28 5.43 11.70 11.19
C THR A 28 5.01 10.81 12.38
N ALA A 29 4.64 11.41 13.51
CA ALA A 29 4.11 10.66 14.66
C ALA A 29 2.80 9.90 14.35
N ASN A 30 2.07 10.32 13.32
CA ASN A 30 0.75 9.83 12.91
C ASN A 30 0.77 8.93 11.69
N THR A 31 1.94 8.70 11.09
CA THR A 31 2.12 7.81 9.95
C THR A 31 3.01 6.63 10.32
N LYS A 32 2.89 5.55 9.55
CA LYS A 32 3.77 4.38 9.67
C LYS A 32 4.11 3.81 8.30
N ARG A 33 5.28 3.18 8.22
CA ARG A 33 5.71 2.37 7.08
C ARG A 33 5.28 0.92 7.27
N ILE A 34 4.70 0.33 6.23
CA ILE A 34 4.38 -1.09 6.12
C ILE A 34 5.02 -1.62 4.84
N ASP A 35 5.80 -2.68 4.99
CA ASP A 35 6.46 -3.37 3.87
C ASP A 35 5.72 -4.68 3.58
N LEU A 36 4.94 -4.72 2.50
CA LEU A 36 4.28 -5.92 2.03
C LEU A 36 5.28 -6.78 1.26
N LYS A 37 5.70 -7.88 1.88
CA LYS A 37 6.53 -8.91 1.26
C LYS A 37 5.68 -10.13 0.95
N LEU A 38 5.44 -10.38 -0.34
CA LEU A 38 4.72 -11.56 -0.79
C LEU A 38 5.59 -12.80 -0.67
N PRO A 39 5.01 -13.98 -0.39
CA PRO A 39 5.77 -15.23 -0.40
C PRO A 39 6.28 -15.54 -1.81
N LYS A 40 7.31 -16.39 -1.94
CA LYS A 40 7.67 -16.92 -3.26
C LYS A 40 6.75 -18.06 -3.63
N ILE A 41 6.13 -18.02 -4.80
CA ILE A 41 5.23 -19.07 -5.29
C ILE A 41 5.57 -19.44 -6.74
N GLU A 42 5.20 -20.64 -7.15
CA GLU A 42 5.29 -21.03 -8.55
C GLU A 42 4.21 -20.33 -9.39
N ASN A 43 4.53 -20.08 -10.66
CA ASN A 43 3.61 -19.51 -11.64
C ASN A 43 3.02 -18.15 -11.22
N GLU A 44 3.86 -17.23 -10.71
CA GLU A 44 3.45 -15.89 -10.25
C GLU A 44 2.54 -15.15 -11.24
N LYS A 45 2.79 -15.29 -12.55
CA LYS A 45 1.98 -14.71 -13.63
C LYS A 45 0.49 -15.08 -13.60
N ASN A 46 0.13 -16.18 -12.94
CA ASN A 46 -1.25 -16.65 -12.77
C ASN A 46 -1.94 -16.01 -11.57
N TYR A 47 -1.29 -15.07 -10.88
CA TYR A 47 -1.84 -14.41 -9.71
C TYR A 47 -1.81 -12.89 -9.86
N LYS A 48 -2.81 -12.24 -9.28
CA LYS A 48 -2.85 -10.80 -9.02
C LYS A 48 -3.00 -10.59 -7.53
N VAL A 49 -2.59 -9.42 -7.07
CA VAL A 49 -2.71 -9.01 -5.68
C VAL A 49 -3.71 -7.87 -5.60
N GLU A 50 -4.71 -8.01 -4.74
CA GLU A 50 -5.57 -6.91 -4.35
C GLU A 50 -5.18 -6.47 -2.95
N VAL A 51 -4.79 -5.19 -2.82
CA VAL A 51 -4.51 -4.55 -1.53
C VAL A 51 -5.63 -3.59 -1.18
N ARG A 52 -6.00 -3.58 0.09
CA ARG A 52 -6.94 -2.66 0.72
C ARG A 52 -6.35 -2.16 2.04
N PHE A 53 -6.97 -1.13 2.59
CA PHE A 53 -6.61 -0.61 3.91
C PHE A 53 -7.61 -1.11 4.94
N GLY A 54 -7.14 -1.49 6.12
CA GLY A 54 -8.01 -1.88 7.24
C GLY A 54 -8.08 -0.79 8.30
N LEU A 55 -9.20 -0.74 9.01
CA LEU A 55 -9.44 0.18 10.12
C LEU A 55 -10.23 -0.57 11.20
N GLU A 56 -9.83 -0.40 12.46
CA GLU A 56 -10.60 -0.88 13.61
C GLU A 56 -11.58 0.20 14.07
N VAL A 57 -12.84 -0.18 14.23
CA VAL A 57 -13.93 0.71 14.63
C VAL A 57 -14.66 0.14 15.84
N ASN A 58 -14.99 1.01 16.80
CA ASN A 58 -15.80 0.65 17.95
C ASN A 58 -17.27 0.73 17.56
N VAL A 59 -17.98 -0.40 17.65
CA VAL A 59 -19.38 -0.51 17.27
C VAL A 59 -20.21 -1.06 18.41
N SER A 60 -21.46 -0.64 18.45
CA SER A 60 -22.50 -1.28 19.26
C SER A 60 -22.96 -2.59 18.62
N GLU A 61 -23.67 -3.42 19.37
CA GLU A 61 -24.11 -4.75 18.94
C GLU A 61 -24.95 -4.77 17.65
N CYS A 62 -25.61 -3.66 17.30
CA CYS A 62 -26.50 -3.60 16.12
C CYS A 62 -25.95 -2.76 14.97
N GLU A 63 -24.71 -2.30 15.12
CA GLU A 63 -23.95 -1.69 14.03
C GLU A 63 -23.16 -2.79 13.32
N ASP A 64 -23.27 -2.82 12.00
CA ASP A 64 -22.55 -3.74 11.14
C ASP A 64 -21.85 -2.97 10.03
N PRO A 65 -20.74 -2.27 10.36
CA PRO A 65 -19.99 -1.52 9.38
C PRO A 65 -19.40 -2.47 8.35
N GLN A 66 -19.67 -2.22 7.08
CA GLN A 66 -19.27 -3.12 5.99
C GLN A 66 -17.88 -2.75 5.47
N TYR A 67 -17.65 -1.46 5.28
CA TYR A 67 -16.41 -0.91 4.75
C TYR A 67 -16.30 0.57 5.11
N PHE A 68 -15.11 1.11 4.94
CA PHE A 68 -14.91 2.56 4.92
C PHE A 68 -14.47 3.03 3.54
N THR A 69 -14.70 4.29 3.24
CA THR A 69 -14.26 4.95 2.02
C THR A 69 -13.43 6.17 2.37
N PHE A 70 -12.49 6.50 1.48
CA PHE A 70 -11.73 7.74 1.50
C PHE A 70 -11.49 8.23 0.08
N SER A 71 -11.13 9.51 -0.09
CA SER A 71 -10.85 10.06 -1.42
C SER A 71 -9.64 9.38 -2.07
N LEU A 72 -9.81 8.91 -3.31
CA LEU A 72 -8.70 8.33 -4.09
C LEU A 72 -7.57 9.34 -4.34
N GLN A 73 -7.84 10.64 -4.26
CA GLN A 73 -6.80 11.69 -4.38
C GLN A 73 -5.80 11.64 -3.21
N ASN A 74 -6.20 11.07 -2.07
CA ASN A 74 -5.34 10.88 -0.92
C ASN A 74 -4.46 9.64 -1.04
N LEU A 75 -4.74 8.74 -2.00
CA LEU A 75 -3.86 7.62 -2.32
C LEU A 75 -2.92 8.00 -3.46
N LYS A 76 -1.63 8.06 -3.16
CA LYS A 76 -0.60 8.38 -4.16
C LYS A 76 0.31 7.18 -4.39
N TYR A 77 0.78 7.06 -5.62
CA TYR A 77 1.90 6.21 -5.97
C TYR A 77 3.04 7.10 -6.46
N GLU A 78 4.20 6.97 -5.82
CA GLU A 78 5.36 7.82 -6.09
C GLU A 78 6.60 6.94 -6.26
N ASN A 79 7.49 7.31 -7.18
CA ASN A 79 8.78 6.66 -7.33
C ASN A 79 9.75 7.24 -6.29
N GLY A 80 10.44 6.38 -5.52
CA GLY A 80 11.43 6.84 -4.54
C GLY A 80 12.61 7.61 -5.15
N SER A 81 12.85 7.49 -6.45
CA SER A 81 13.78 8.34 -7.22
C SER A 81 13.39 8.27 -8.69
N PRO A 82 13.67 9.29 -9.53
CA PRO A 82 13.38 9.26 -10.96
C PRO A 82 13.95 8.05 -11.72
N SER A 83 14.99 7.40 -11.16
CA SER A 83 15.64 6.21 -11.72
C SER A 83 15.34 4.90 -10.98
N SER A 84 14.59 4.97 -9.88
CA SER A 84 14.31 3.83 -9.01
C SER A 84 13.04 3.09 -9.46
N ARG A 85 13.13 1.76 -9.53
CA ARG A 85 11.96 0.88 -9.71
C ARG A 85 11.18 0.64 -8.41
N ASN A 86 11.66 1.21 -7.29
CA ASN A 86 11.07 1.03 -5.97
C ASN A 86 10.09 2.18 -5.70
N GLY A 87 8.92 2.10 -6.33
CA GLY A 87 7.80 2.97 -5.99
C GLY A 87 7.16 2.57 -4.67
N TYR A 88 6.47 3.51 -4.05
CA TYR A 88 5.72 3.30 -2.82
C TYR A 88 4.32 3.91 -2.93
N TYR A 89 3.41 3.41 -2.11
CA TYR A 89 2.09 4.01 -1.93
C TYR A 89 2.08 4.85 -0.67
N SER A 90 1.41 6.01 -0.71
CA SER A 90 1.21 6.86 0.45
C SER A 90 -0.26 7.26 0.60
N VAL A 91 -0.72 7.33 1.85
CA VAL A 91 -2.02 7.88 2.24
C VAL A 91 -1.77 9.01 3.23
N ALA A 92 -2.36 10.18 2.98
CA ALA A 92 -2.21 11.36 3.84
C ALA A 92 -2.70 11.07 5.27
N GLU A 93 -1.99 11.60 6.27
CA GLU A 93 -2.23 11.28 7.68
C GLU A 93 -3.60 11.72 8.20
N ASP A 94 -4.12 12.81 7.65
CA ASP A 94 -5.39 13.44 7.97
C ASP A 94 -6.52 13.04 7.02
N THR A 95 -6.31 11.97 6.25
CA THR A 95 -7.29 11.46 5.27
C THR A 95 -8.66 11.24 5.94
N PRO A 96 -9.70 11.99 5.54
CA PRO A 96 -11.04 11.77 6.04
C PRO A 96 -11.55 10.39 5.60
N VAL A 97 -12.23 9.71 6.53
CA VAL A 97 -12.88 8.42 6.27
C VAL A 97 -14.38 8.53 6.51
N GLU A 98 -15.15 7.90 5.64
CA GLU A 98 -16.59 7.70 5.83
C GLU A 98 -16.83 6.20 6.01
N ILE A 99 -17.54 5.82 7.07
CA ILE A 99 -17.88 4.44 7.36
C ILE A 99 -19.28 4.17 6.83
N PHE A 100 -19.41 3.14 5.99
CA PHE A 100 -20.72 2.65 5.55
C PHE A 100 -21.19 1.58 6.52
N ASP A 101 -22.32 1.84 7.17
CA ASP A 101 -22.89 1.00 8.22
C ASP A 101 -24.35 0.65 7.92
N VAL A 102 -24.70 -0.59 8.22
CA VAL A 102 -26.08 -1.08 8.17
C VAL A 102 -26.60 -1.15 9.60
N TYR A 103 -27.48 -0.24 9.96
CA TYR A 103 -28.09 -0.21 11.29
C TYR A 103 -29.26 -1.19 11.37
N ASN A 104 -29.14 -2.22 12.20
CA ASN A 104 -30.27 -3.08 12.53
C ASN A 104 -30.99 -2.54 13.77
N LYS A 105 -32.27 -2.18 13.63
CA LYS A 105 -33.07 -1.56 14.70
C LYS A 105 -33.51 -2.55 15.78
N ASP A 106 -33.46 -3.84 15.50
CA ASP A 106 -34.06 -4.85 16.36
C ASP A 106 -33.07 -5.28 17.46
N ASN A 107 -33.42 -4.99 18.71
CA ASN A 107 -32.73 -5.41 19.95
C ASN A 107 -31.35 -4.82 20.28
N CYS A 108 -31.19 -3.49 20.22
CA CYS A 108 -29.96 -2.86 20.72
C CYS A 108 -29.93 -2.55 22.21
N GLY A 109 -29.29 -3.42 22.99
CA GLY A 109 -28.81 -3.10 24.33
C GLY A 109 -27.61 -2.15 24.22
N LYS A 110 -27.83 -0.84 24.36
CA LYS A 110 -26.84 0.25 24.15
C LYS A 110 -25.57 0.23 25.03
N LYS A 111 -25.23 -0.87 25.71
CA LYS A 111 -24.16 -0.91 26.72
C LYS A 111 -22.89 -1.61 26.27
N GLU A 112 -22.96 -2.60 25.41
CA GLU A 112 -21.76 -3.32 24.98
C GLU A 112 -21.22 -2.75 23.66
N LYS A 113 -19.93 -2.44 23.65
CA LYS A 113 -19.19 -2.03 22.45
C LYS A 113 -18.16 -3.09 22.13
N THR A 114 -18.07 -3.46 20.87
CA THR A 114 -17.08 -4.39 20.35
C THR A 114 -16.22 -3.70 19.30
N VAL A 115 -14.98 -4.15 19.13
CA VAL A 115 -14.09 -3.66 18.08
C VAL A 115 -14.28 -4.55 16.85
N LYS A 116 -14.66 -3.96 15.72
CA LYS A 116 -14.70 -4.63 14.41
C LYS A 116 -13.63 -4.06 13.49
N LYS A 117 -12.94 -4.94 12.75
CA LYS A 117 -12.05 -4.54 11.66
C LYS A 117 -12.84 -4.47 10.36
N ILE A 118 -12.81 -3.33 9.70
CA ILE A 118 -13.40 -3.11 8.38
C ILE A 118 -12.31 -2.80 7.36
N VAL A 119 -12.57 -3.08 6.09
CA VAL A 119 -11.64 -2.83 4.99
C VAL A 119 -12.15 -1.73 4.07
N SER A 120 -11.25 -1.03 3.40
CA SER A 120 -11.61 0.04 2.49
C SER A 120 -12.36 -0.48 1.25
N SER A 121 -13.22 0.37 0.69
CA SER A 121 -13.79 0.15 -0.64
C SER A 121 -12.75 0.39 -1.74
N GLN A 122 -11.82 1.33 -1.51
CA GLN A 122 -10.68 1.56 -2.40
C GLN A 122 -9.77 0.34 -2.40
N LYS A 123 -9.29 -0.02 -3.59
CA LYS A 123 -8.39 -1.16 -3.80
C LYS A 123 -7.25 -0.80 -4.74
N ILE A 124 -6.10 -1.38 -4.49
CA ILE A 124 -4.94 -1.37 -5.38
C ILE A 124 -4.86 -2.76 -6.01
N SER A 125 -4.88 -2.82 -7.33
CA SER A 125 -4.64 -4.06 -8.08
C SER A 125 -3.24 -4.03 -8.65
N MET A 126 -2.43 -5.02 -8.31
CA MET A 126 -1.06 -5.14 -8.82
C MET A 126 -0.76 -6.58 -9.27
N ASP A 127 0.29 -6.70 -10.09
CA ASP A 127 0.84 -8.00 -10.46
C ASP A 127 1.41 -8.70 -9.23
N TYR A 128 1.30 -10.02 -9.20
CA TYR A 128 2.05 -10.78 -8.23
C TYR A 128 3.55 -10.65 -8.52
N ASN A 129 4.32 -10.33 -7.48
CA ASN A 129 5.76 -10.31 -7.57
C ASN A 129 6.36 -10.68 -6.20
N GLY A 130 6.85 -11.92 -6.08
CA GLY A 130 7.44 -12.43 -4.84
C GLY A 130 8.89 -11.97 -4.60
N ASP A 131 9.51 -11.31 -5.59
CA ASP A 131 10.91 -10.86 -5.51
C ASP A 131 11.07 -9.45 -4.95
N PHE A 132 10.01 -8.63 -5.00
CA PHE A 132 10.04 -7.24 -4.54
C PHE A 132 9.10 -7.00 -3.36
N THR A 133 9.52 -6.12 -2.48
CA THR A 133 8.68 -5.59 -1.40
C THR A 133 7.89 -4.39 -1.93
N THR A 134 6.59 -4.34 -1.64
CA THR A 134 5.79 -3.15 -1.89
C THR A 134 5.67 -2.33 -0.61
N THR A 135 6.13 -1.08 -0.63
CA THR A 135 6.12 -0.21 0.55
C THR A 135 4.90 0.69 0.58
N PHE A 136 4.30 0.81 1.76
CA PHE A 136 3.15 1.65 2.06
C PHE A 136 3.46 2.60 3.22
N PHE A 137 3.09 3.86 3.06
CA PHE A 137 3.08 4.87 4.12
C PHE A 137 1.62 5.24 4.41
N ILE A 138 1.13 4.87 5.59
CA ILE A 138 -0.30 4.98 5.93
C ILE A 138 -0.51 5.61 7.31
N PRO A 139 -1.71 6.12 7.62
CA PRO A 139 -2.08 6.51 8.96
C PRO A 139 -1.81 5.39 9.98
N LYS A 140 -1.38 5.78 11.18
CA LYS A 140 -0.90 4.84 12.21
C LYS A 140 -1.94 3.82 12.66
N ASN A 141 -3.21 4.23 12.69
CA ASN A 141 -4.36 3.40 13.04
C ASN A 141 -4.90 2.54 11.88
N TRP A 142 -4.33 2.63 10.68
CA TRP A 142 -4.74 1.81 9.54
C TRP A 142 -3.88 0.54 9.43
N THR A 143 -4.35 -0.47 8.73
CA THR A 143 -3.58 -1.66 8.34
C THR A 143 -3.51 -1.80 6.83
N VAL A 144 -2.53 -2.56 6.32
CA VAL A 144 -2.50 -2.99 4.92
C VAL A 144 -2.98 -4.43 4.87
N GLU A 145 -4.08 -4.66 4.17
CA GLU A 145 -4.70 -5.97 4.00
C GLU A 145 -4.54 -6.39 2.54
N TYR A 146 -4.26 -7.67 2.29
CA TYR A 146 -4.14 -8.15 0.91
C TYR A 146 -4.82 -9.50 0.71
N ARG A 147 -5.23 -9.76 -0.52
CA ARG A 147 -5.65 -11.08 -0.98
C ARG A 147 -5.10 -11.38 -2.36
N LEU A 148 -4.93 -12.66 -2.63
CA LEU A 148 -4.47 -13.16 -3.93
C LEU A 148 -5.67 -13.57 -4.79
N TRP A 149 -5.67 -13.12 -6.03
CA TRP A 149 -6.60 -13.55 -7.05
C TRP A 149 -5.89 -14.46 -8.02
N LYS A 150 -6.36 -15.71 -8.15
CA LYS A 150 -5.87 -16.61 -9.18
C LYS A 150 -6.57 -16.29 -10.50
N ILE A 151 -5.78 -16.08 -11.55
CA ILE A 151 -6.26 -15.94 -12.92
C ILE A 151 -6.35 -17.34 -13.50
N ASP A 152 -7.56 -17.84 -13.67
CA ASP A 152 -7.82 -19.02 -14.47
C ASP A 152 -8.31 -18.56 -15.85
N GLY A 153 -7.59 -18.93 -16.91
CA GLY A 153 -8.15 -18.88 -18.27
C GLY A 153 -7.23 -18.40 -19.38
N GLU A 154 -7.64 -18.74 -20.58
CA GLU A 154 -7.12 -18.24 -21.85
C GLU A 154 -7.81 -16.91 -22.21
N PHE A 155 -7.13 -16.09 -23.03
CA PHE A 155 -7.74 -14.88 -23.58
C PHE A 155 -8.95 -15.23 -24.43
N LYS A 156 -10.07 -14.55 -24.19
CA LYS A 156 -11.29 -14.64 -25.01
C LYS A 156 -11.45 -13.38 -25.83
N THR A 157 -11.79 -13.52 -27.11
CA THR A 157 -12.14 -12.40 -27.98
C THR A 157 -13.59 -11.99 -27.73
N ALA A 158 -13.83 -10.72 -27.41
CA ALA A 158 -15.18 -10.17 -27.32
C ALA A 158 -15.84 -10.12 -28.72
N LYS A 159 -17.14 -10.38 -28.78
CA LYS A 159 -17.97 -10.25 -29.99
C LYS A 159 -18.87 -9.04 -29.88
#